data_AF-A0A9P1EMR9-F1
#
_entry.id   AF-A0A9P1EMR9-F1
#
_cell.length_a   1.000
_cell.length_b   1.000
_cell.length_c   1.000
_cell.angle_alpha   90.00
_cell.angle_beta   90.00
_cell.angle_gamma   90.00
#
_symmetry.space_group_name_H-M   'P 1'
#
loop_
_entity.id
_entity.type
_entity.pdbx_description
1 polymer ?
#
loop_
_entity_poly.entity_id
_entity_poly.type
_entity_poly.pdbx_seq_one_letter_code
_entity_poly.pdbx_strand_id
1 'polypeptide(L)'
;MASGVLVLKTKESISRCLLPFTILLIHYFLSTISKSVNSGMVSFAPALPPLPPTSNTITRHSIPTGSIHCKVDTNTSLRRDSFCRRDLFHCIGATISLELLGRSSSLIEVASAADLIQRRQRSEFQSSVKDILSTALKENQDLIPSLLTLALNDAMTYDKASKSGGPNGSIRFSSEMSRPENKGLVSAMNMLEEAKKDIDVMSKGGPISYADLIQYGAQSAVKKTCLDAAIRKCGGNAEKGTLLYSVYGSNAVGPV
;
A
#
# COMPACT_ATOMS: atom_id res chain seq x y z
N MET A 1 -0.26 -34.87 -19.66
CA MET A 1 -0.23 -34.28 -18.31
C MET A 1 1.20 -33.88 -17.96
N ALA A 2 1.66 -32.69 -18.38
CA ALA A 2 3.00 -32.18 -18.03
C ALA A 2 3.17 -30.66 -18.28
N SER A 3 2.14 -29.84 -18.03
CA SER A 3 2.23 -28.37 -18.26
C SER A 3 2.00 -27.50 -17.02
N GLY A 4 1.75 -28.10 -15.85
CA GLY A 4 1.41 -27.35 -14.63
C GLY A 4 2.59 -26.94 -13.73
N VAL A 5 3.78 -27.55 -13.90
CA VAL A 5 4.89 -27.37 -12.96
C VAL A 5 5.86 -26.25 -13.38
N LEU A 6 5.89 -25.86 -14.65
CA LEU A 6 6.82 -24.84 -15.15
C LEU A 6 6.39 -23.39 -14.82
N VAL A 7 5.10 -23.15 -14.56
CA VAL A 7 4.54 -21.81 -14.34
C VAL A 7 4.75 -21.30 -12.91
N LEU A 8 4.91 -22.20 -11.94
CA LEU A 8 5.13 -21.81 -10.54
C LEU A 8 6.60 -21.48 -10.24
N LYS A 9 7.55 -22.08 -10.97
CA LYS A 9 8.99 -21.84 -10.74
C LYS A 9 9.47 -20.49 -11.27
N THR A 10 8.74 -19.87 -12.21
CA THR A 10 9.08 -18.56 -12.80
C THR A 10 8.58 -17.37 -11.96
N LYS A 11 7.48 -17.51 -11.21
CA LYS A 11 6.99 -16.43 -10.32
C LYS A 11 7.89 -16.18 -9.10
N GLU A 12 8.52 -17.22 -8.57
CA GLU A 12 9.41 -17.08 -7.41
C GLU A 12 10.80 -16.53 -7.78
N SER A 13 11.23 -16.72 -9.04
CA SER A 13 12.51 -16.22 -9.55
C SER A 13 12.48 -14.70 -9.84
N ILE A 14 11.35 -14.17 -10.31
CA ILE A 14 11.21 -12.75 -10.65
C ILE A 14 11.14 -11.86 -9.39
N SER A 15 10.58 -12.38 -8.29
CA SER A 15 10.51 -11.64 -7.02
C SER A 15 11.88 -11.43 -6.35
N ARG A 16 12.86 -12.31 -6.63
CA ARG A 16 14.22 -12.18 -6.08
C ARG A 16 15.15 -11.28 -6.91
N CYS A 17 14.78 -10.96 -8.16
CA CYS A 17 15.59 -10.09 -9.04
C CYS A 17 15.19 -8.60 -9.01
N LEU A 18 14.03 -8.24 -8.43
CA LEU A 18 13.52 -6.86 -8.37
C LEU A 18 13.80 -6.11 -7.05
N LEU A 19 14.21 -6.82 -5.99
CA LEU A 19 14.65 -6.18 -4.76
C LEU A 19 15.99 -5.40 -4.85
N PRO A 20 17.00 -5.79 -5.64
CA PRO A 20 18.27 -5.05 -5.64
C PRO A 20 18.22 -3.72 -6.41
N PHE A 21 17.28 -3.54 -7.36
CA PHE A 21 17.21 -2.32 -8.18
C PHE A 21 16.50 -1.15 -7.50
N THR A 22 15.50 -1.42 -6.65
CA THR A 22 14.81 -0.37 -5.88
C THR A 22 15.67 0.13 -4.72
N ILE A 23 16.46 -0.75 -4.11
CA ILE A 23 17.43 -0.40 -3.06
C ILE A 23 18.54 0.48 -3.65
N LEU A 24 19.01 0.22 -4.88
CA LEU A 24 20.06 1.02 -5.51
C LEU A 24 19.62 2.47 -5.79
N LEU A 25 18.36 2.69 -6.17
CA LEU A 25 17.82 4.03 -6.45
C LEU A 25 17.68 4.87 -5.17
N ILE A 26 17.25 4.23 -4.08
CA ILE A 26 17.11 4.86 -2.75
C ILE A 26 18.49 5.19 -2.17
N HIS A 27 19.48 4.29 -2.32
CA HIS A 27 20.86 4.56 -1.90
C HIS A 27 21.54 5.66 -2.72
N TYR A 28 21.28 5.76 -4.02
CA TYR A 28 21.83 6.84 -4.85
C TYR A 28 21.26 8.21 -4.48
N PHE A 29 19.95 8.25 -4.14
CA PHE A 29 19.30 9.47 -3.67
C PHE A 29 19.80 9.89 -2.27
N LEU A 30 19.93 8.94 -1.33
CA LEU A 30 20.48 9.22 0.01
C LEU A 30 21.97 9.59 -0.03
N SER A 31 22.78 8.99 -0.91
CA SER A 31 24.21 9.32 -1.04
C SER A 31 24.43 10.73 -1.61
N THR A 32 23.51 11.24 -2.42
CA THR A 32 23.58 12.59 -2.97
C THR A 32 23.25 13.64 -1.91
N ILE A 33 22.34 13.30 -0.98
CA ILE A 33 21.99 14.16 0.16
C ILE A 33 23.10 14.14 1.23
N SER A 34 23.70 12.98 1.51
CA SER A 34 24.77 12.87 2.53
C SER A 34 26.02 13.70 2.19
N LYS A 35 26.36 13.85 0.90
CA LYS A 35 27.47 14.70 0.46
C LYS A 35 27.19 16.21 0.64
N SER A 36 25.92 16.61 0.72
CA SER A 36 25.51 17.99 0.95
C SER A 36 25.55 18.39 2.44
N VAL A 37 25.39 17.41 3.35
CA VAL A 37 25.29 17.65 4.81
C VAL A 37 26.65 17.58 5.52
N ASN A 38 27.70 17.08 4.87
CA ASN A 38 29.01 16.87 5.49
C ASN A 38 29.90 18.11 5.66
N SER A 39 29.35 19.33 5.55
CA SER A 39 30.10 20.59 5.81
C SER A 39 29.85 21.20 7.21
N GLY A 40 29.26 20.46 8.14
CA GLY A 40 29.00 20.95 9.51
C GLY A 40 29.30 19.91 10.58
N MET A 41 30.57 19.72 10.92
CA MET A 41 30.96 18.96 12.12
C MET A 41 30.77 19.81 13.38
N VAL A 42 30.00 19.29 14.34
CA VAL A 42 30.26 19.53 15.76
C VAL A 42 29.93 18.26 16.56
N SER A 43 30.96 17.79 17.25
CA SER A 43 31.06 16.55 18.01
C SER A 43 30.55 16.72 19.43
N PHE A 44 29.67 15.83 19.91
CA PHE A 44 29.58 15.49 21.34
C PHE A 44 29.16 14.02 21.50
N ALA A 45 30.02 13.24 22.15
CA ALA A 45 29.84 11.84 22.54
C ALA A 45 29.38 11.74 24.03
N PRO A 46 28.89 10.56 24.50
CA PRO A 46 27.78 10.44 25.45
C PRO A 46 28.19 10.06 26.89
N ALA A 47 27.26 10.12 27.84
CA ALA A 47 27.40 9.49 29.16
C ALA A 47 26.08 8.86 29.64
N LEU A 48 26.12 7.55 29.88
CA LEU A 48 25.11 6.71 30.56
C LEU A 48 25.63 6.35 31.97
N PRO A 49 24.74 6.13 32.96
CA PRO A 49 25.05 5.26 34.10
C PRO A 49 24.10 4.03 34.21
N PRO A 50 24.49 2.98 34.98
CA PRO A 50 23.99 1.60 34.82
C PRO A 50 22.87 1.18 35.80
N LEU A 51 22.11 0.14 35.41
CA LEU A 51 21.10 -0.58 36.22
C LEU A 51 21.68 -1.85 36.90
N PRO A 52 21.16 -2.27 38.07
CA PRO A 52 21.56 -3.52 38.75
C PRO A 52 20.71 -4.74 38.33
N PRO A 53 21.17 -5.99 38.64
CA PRO A 53 20.59 -7.21 38.10
C PRO A 53 19.56 -7.86 39.04
N THR A 54 18.53 -8.49 38.47
CA THR A 54 17.70 -9.49 39.16
C THR A 54 17.59 -10.75 38.31
N SER A 55 18.12 -11.82 38.87
CA SER A 55 18.06 -13.19 38.38
C SER A 55 16.68 -13.78 38.66
N ASN A 56 16.11 -14.54 37.72
CA ASN A 56 15.09 -15.55 38.00
C ASN A 56 15.15 -16.67 36.95
N THR A 57 15.55 -17.83 37.44
CA THR A 57 15.64 -19.12 36.74
C THR A 57 14.25 -19.77 36.68
N ILE A 58 13.72 -20.07 35.50
CA ILE A 58 12.67 -21.09 35.34
C ILE A 58 12.98 -21.96 34.12
N THR A 59 12.86 -23.26 34.36
CA THR A 59 13.28 -24.45 33.63
C THR A 59 12.63 -24.65 32.26
N ARG A 60 13.44 -25.09 31.28
CA ARG A 60 13.01 -25.61 29.98
C ARG A 60 12.33 -26.97 30.13
N HIS A 61 11.19 -27.16 29.48
CA HIS A 61 10.68 -28.49 29.12
C HIS A 61 10.62 -28.63 27.60
N SER A 62 11.22 -29.72 27.12
CA SER A 62 11.43 -30.09 25.73
C SER A 62 10.15 -30.63 25.08
N ILE A 63 9.90 -30.23 23.83
CA ILE A 63 8.84 -30.75 22.97
C ILE A 63 9.36 -32.01 22.25
N PRO A 64 8.69 -33.18 22.33
CA PRO A 64 8.98 -34.29 21.43
C PRO A 64 8.19 -34.15 20.13
N THR A 65 8.91 -34.28 19.02
CA THR A 65 8.41 -34.38 17.66
C THR A 65 7.70 -35.73 17.47
N GLY A 66 6.37 -35.72 17.33
CA GLY A 66 5.58 -36.91 16.99
C GLY A 66 4.82 -36.69 15.70
N SER A 67 5.15 -37.43 14.65
CA SER A 67 4.40 -37.47 13.39
C SER A 67 3.04 -38.14 13.61
N ILE A 68 1.94 -37.42 13.40
CA ILE A 68 0.60 -38.00 13.42
C ILE A 68 0.32 -38.58 12.02
N HIS A 69 0.31 -39.90 11.91
CA HIS A 69 -0.18 -40.61 10.73
C HIS A 69 -1.65 -40.97 10.96
N CYS A 70 -2.58 -40.33 10.24
CA CYS A 70 -3.99 -40.67 10.32
C CYS A 70 -4.27 -41.91 9.46
N LYS A 71 -4.58 -43.03 10.10
CA LYS A 71 -5.19 -44.18 9.45
C LYS A 71 -6.70 -44.08 9.66
N VAL A 72 -7.45 -43.92 8.57
CA VAL A 72 -8.92 -43.97 8.59
C VAL A 72 -9.32 -45.42 8.41
N ASP A 73 -9.70 -46.07 9.51
CA ASP A 73 -10.37 -47.37 9.46
C ASP A 73 -11.87 -47.13 9.72
N THR A 74 -12.67 -47.15 8.66
CA THR A 74 -14.13 -47.21 8.72
C THR A 74 -14.54 -48.65 9.02
N ASN A 75 -14.96 -48.94 10.25
CA ASN A 75 -15.80 -50.10 10.54
C ASN A 75 -16.82 -49.76 11.62
N THR A 76 -18.04 -49.52 11.17
CA THR A 76 -19.26 -49.53 11.97
C THR A 76 -19.52 -50.94 12.51
N SER A 77 -19.45 -51.12 13.83
CA SER A 77 -20.15 -52.22 14.49
C SER A 77 -20.84 -51.71 15.76
N LEU A 78 -22.15 -51.93 15.80
CA LEU A 78 -23.05 -51.65 16.90
C LEU A 78 -22.77 -52.63 18.05
N ARG A 79 -22.36 -52.13 19.22
CA ARG A 79 -22.55 -52.84 20.49
C ARG A 79 -22.80 -51.85 21.62
N ARG A 80 -23.95 -52.04 22.27
CA ARG A 80 -24.39 -51.33 23.48
C ARG A 80 -23.44 -51.66 24.64
N ASP A 81 -22.86 -50.65 25.26
CA ASP A 81 -22.62 -50.64 26.71
C ASP A 81 -22.39 -49.21 27.23
N SER A 82 -23.15 -48.84 28.26
CA SER A 82 -22.97 -47.69 29.17
C SER A 82 -22.71 -46.31 28.54
N PHE A 83 -23.74 -45.46 28.47
CA PHE A 83 -23.57 -44.03 28.17
C PHE A 83 -22.84 -43.33 29.32
N CYS A 84 -21.59 -42.92 29.09
CA CYS A 84 -20.82 -42.11 30.02
C CYS A 84 -21.08 -40.62 29.74
N ARG A 85 -21.06 -39.75 30.76
CA ARG A 85 -21.24 -38.27 30.60
C ARG A 85 -20.25 -37.62 29.61
N ARG A 86 -19.20 -38.34 29.20
CA ARG A 86 -18.19 -37.91 28.23
C ARG A 86 -18.62 -38.08 26.76
N ASP A 87 -19.61 -38.91 26.45
CA ASP A 87 -20.07 -39.15 25.08
C ASP A 87 -21.04 -38.08 24.57
N LEU A 88 -21.74 -37.39 25.49
CA LEU A 88 -22.60 -36.26 25.17
C LEU A 88 -21.80 -35.03 24.69
N PHE A 89 -20.59 -34.84 25.22
CA PHE A 89 -19.69 -33.76 24.83
C PHE A 89 -19.02 -33.99 23.46
N HIS A 90 -18.88 -35.26 23.03
CA HIS A 90 -18.38 -35.61 21.70
C HIS A 90 -19.41 -35.29 20.60
N CYS A 91 -20.70 -35.49 20.88
CA CYS A 91 -21.76 -35.19 19.92
C CYS A 91 -21.99 -33.68 19.73
N ILE A 92 -21.85 -32.87 20.78
CA ILE A 92 -22.02 -31.40 20.68
C ILE A 92 -20.84 -30.76 19.92
N GLY A 93 -19.61 -31.26 20.11
CA GLY A 93 -18.44 -30.75 19.37
C GLY A 93 -18.43 -31.13 17.89
N ALA A 94 -18.90 -32.33 17.54
CA ALA A 94 -18.90 -32.82 16.15
C ALA A 94 -19.94 -32.10 15.26
N THR A 95 -21.13 -31.76 15.80
CA THR A 95 -22.14 -31.02 15.03
C THR A 95 -21.72 -29.58 14.77
N ILE A 96 -21.13 -28.90 15.76
CA ILE A 96 -20.61 -27.54 15.60
C ILE A 96 -19.41 -27.52 14.62
N SER A 97 -18.55 -28.54 14.64
CA SER A 97 -17.39 -28.62 13.75
C SER A 97 -17.75 -28.87 12.28
N LEU A 98 -18.77 -29.70 12.00
CA LEU A 98 -19.24 -29.95 10.63
C LEU A 98 -19.99 -28.74 10.05
N GLU A 99 -20.77 -28.04 10.87
CA GLU A 99 -21.43 -26.79 10.46
C GLU A 99 -20.39 -25.68 10.20
N LEU A 100 -19.32 -25.60 10.99
CA LEU A 100 -18.24 -24.62 10.78
C LEU A 100 -17.41 -24.91 9.51
N LEU A 101 -17.11 -26.18 9.20
CA LEU A 101 -16.42 -26.52 7.95
C LEU A 101 -17.29 -26.23 6.71
N GLY A 102 -18.60 -26.56 6.73
CA GLY A 102 -19.52 -26.23 5.64
C GLY A 102 -19.77 -24.73 5.47
N ARG A 103 -19.72 -23.95 6.56
CA ARG A 103 -19.79 -22.49 6.53
C ARG A 103 -18.46 -21.85 6.15
N SER A 104 -17.33 -22.48 6.41
CA SER A 104 -16.01 -21.91 6.09
C SER A 104 -15.79 -21.75 4.59
N SER A 105 -16.21 -22.71 3.76
CA SER A 105 -16.09 -22.62 2.30
C SER A 105 -17.00 -21.54 1.71
N SER A 106 -18.26 -21.49 2.13
CA SER A 106 -19.21 -20.46 1.65
C SER A 106 -18.83 -19.05 2.12
N LEU A 107 -18.30 -18.89 3.34
CA LEU A 107 -17.78 -17.60 3.80
C LEU A 107 -16.52 -17.17 3.04
N ILE A 108 -15.63 -18.10 2.66
CA ILE A 108 -14.45 -17.80 1.83
C ILE A 108 -14.87 -17.33 0.43
N GLU A 109 -15.87 -17.97 -0.18
CA GLU A 109 -16.40 -17.56 -1.49
C GLU A 109 -17.08 -16.19 -1.43
N VAL A 110 -17.92 -15.94 -0.42
CA VAL A 110 -18.58 -14.64 -0.23
C VAL A 110 -17.55 -13.54 0.07
N ALA A 111 -16.54 -13.82 0.89
CA ALA A 111 -15.46 -12.87 1.17
C ALA A 111 -14.63 -12.57 -0.09
N SER A 112 -14.32 -13.58 -0.90
CA SER A 112 -13.61 -13.43 -2.17
C SER A 112 -14.42 -12.60 -3.18
N ALA A 113 -15.71 -12.90 -3.34
CA ALA A 113 -16.59 -12.16 -4.23
C ALA A 113 -16.75 -10.69 -3.80
N ALA A 114 -16.94 -10.44 -2.50
CA ALA A 114 -17.03 -9.09 -1.94
C ALA A 114 -15.74 -8.29 -2.14
N ASP A 115 -14.58 -8.92 -1.92
CA ASP A 115 -13.26 -8.33 -2.12
C ASP A 115 -13.00 -7.98 -3.60
N LEU A 116 -13.38 -8.85 -4.54
CA LEU A 116 -13.30 -8.55 -5.98
C LEU A 116 -14.18 -7.36 -6.38
N ILE A 117 -15.40 -7.28 -5.85
CA ILE A 117 -16.31 -6.16 -6.10
C ILE A 117 -15.72 -4.86 -5.54
N GLN A 118 -15.19 -4.89 -4.31
CA GLN A 118 -14.58 -3.73 -3.68
C GLN A 118 -13.35 -3.23 -4.46
N ARG A 119 -12.48 -4.14 -4.92
CA ARG A 119 -11.34 -3.78 -5.78
C ARG A 119 -11.79 -3.15 -7.08
N ARG A 120 -12.83 -3.70 -7.72
CA ARG A 120 -13.38 -3.14 -8.96
C ARG A 120 -13.92 -1.72 -8.72
N GLN A 121 -14.78 -1.53 -7.74
CA GLN A 121 -15.34 -0.21 -7.42
C GLN A 121 -14.24 0.81 -7.09
N ARG A 122 -13.23 0.40 -6.31
CA ARG A 122 -12.07 1.26 -6.02
C ARG A 122 -11.28 1.58 -7.29
N SER A 123 -11.07 0.62 -8.19
CA SER A 123 -10.33 0.84 -9.43
C SER A 123 -11.06 1.76 -10.41
N GLU A 124 -12.38 1.62 -10.53
CA GLU A 124 -13.25 2.48 -11.34
C GLU A 124 -13.20 3.92 -10.82
N PHE A 125 -13.37 4.09 -9.50
CA PHE A 125 -13.26 5.40 -8.85
C PHE A 125 -11.87 6.02 -8.99
N GLN A 126 -10.81 5.23 -8.81
CA GLN A 126 -9.45 5.71 -9.00
C GLN A 126 -9.17 6.14 -10.45
N SER A 127 -9.80 5.48 -11.44
CA SER A 127 -9.69 5.89 -12.83
C SER A 127 -10.34 7.25 -13.04
N SER A 128 -11.59 7.43 -12.59
CA SER A 128 -12.30 8.70 -12.75
C SER A 128 -11.57 9.86 -12.04
N VAL A 129 -11.04 9.62 -10.85
CA VAL A 129 -10.21 10.60 -10.12
C VAL A 129 -8.99 11.01 -10.93
N LYS A 130 -8.26 10.04 -11.51
CA LYS A 130 -7.07 10.33 -12.33
C LYS A 130 -7.44 11.12 -13.59
N ASP A 131 -8.55 10.79 -14.22
CA ASP A 131 -9.00 11.46 -15.45
C ASP A 131 -9.37 12.92 -15.19
N ILE A 132 -10.14 13.19 -14.13
CA ILE A 132 -10.50 14.55 -13.70
C ILE A 132 -9.24 15.37 -13.37
N LEU A 133 -8.36 14.83 -12.52
CA LEU A 133 -7.12 15.51 -12.14
C LEU A 133 -6.18 15.75 -13.32
N SER A 134 -6.12 14.81 -14.27
CA SER A 134 -5.30 14.99 -15.48
C SER A 134 -5.83 16.10 -16.38
N THR A 135 -7.16 16.31 -16.42
CA THR A 135 -7.79 17.38 -17.17
C THR A 135 -7.52 18.73 -16.49
N ALA A 136 -7.77 18.83 -15.18
CA ALA A 136 -7.49 20.04 -14.41
C ALA A 136 -6.01 20.49 -14.51
N LEU A 137 -5.07 19.54 -14.54
CA LEU A 137 -3.63 19.82 -14.68
C LEU A 137 -3.21 20.21 -16.11
N LYS A 138 -3.94 19.79 -17.15
CA LYS A 138 -3.68 20.24 -18.52
C LYS A 138 -4.00 21.72 -18.69
N GLU A 139 -5.04 22.19 -18.01
CA GLU A 139 -5.45 23.59 -17.99
C GLU A 139 -4.54 24.46 -17.10
N ASN A 140 -3.99 23.89 -16.03
CA ASN A 140 -3.20 24.60 -15.02
C ASN A 140 -1.75 24.08 -14.92
N GLN A 141 -1.01 24.12 -16.02
CA GLN A 141 0.36 23.55 -16.06
C GLN A 141 1.35 24.28 -15.15
N ASP A 142 1.15 25.58 -14.93
CA ASP A 142 1.99 26.39 -14.05
C ASP A 142 1.90 25.98 -12.57
N LEU A 143 0.82 25.28 -12.19
CA LEU A 143 0.60 24.82 -10.82
C LEU A 143 1.25 23.47 -10.52
N ILE A 144 1.82 22.78 -11.53
CA ILE A 144 2.45 21.47 -11.35
C ILE A 144 3.55 21.50 -10.28
N PRO A 145 4.52 22.43 -10.28
CA PRO A 145 5.56 22.48 -9.25
C PRO A 145 4.99 22.76 -7.86
N SER A 146 4.00 23.65 -7.76
CA SER A 146 3.33 23.98 -6.51
C SER A 146 2.57 22.77 -5.95
N LEU A 147 1.88 22.01 -6.80
CA LEU A 147 1.17 20.80 -6.38
C LEU A 147 2.13 19.71 -5.87
N LEU A 148 3.27 19.51 -6.56
CA LEU A 148 4.30 18.57 -6.10
C LEU A 148 4.90 19.01 -4.75
N THR A 149 5.14 20.31 -4.58
CA THR A 149 5.63 20.88 -3.33
C THR A 149 4.60 20.73 -2.21
N LEU A 150 3.32 20.94 -2.50
CA LEU A 150 2.22 20.76 -1.55
C LEU A 150 2.16 19.32 -1.03
N ALA A 151 2.20 18.33 -1.93
CA ALA A 151 2.18 16.93 -1.53
C ALA A 151 3.45 16.50 -0.77
N LEU A 152 4.60 17.08 -1.12
CA LEU A 152 5.86 16.86 -0.42
C LEU A 152 5.79 17.45 1.00
N ASN A 153 5.35 18.69 1.15
CA ASN A 153 5.29 19.38 2.44
C ASN A 153 4.32 18.69 3.40
N ASP A 154 3.16 18.22 2.92
CA ASP A 154 2.22 17.42 3.72
C ASP A 154 2.89 16.14 4.24
N ALA A 155 3.61 15.43 3.36
CA ALA A 155 4.31 14.19 3.70
C ALA A 155 5.53 14.39 4.63
N MET A 156 6.25 15.51 4.50
CA MET A 156 7.48 15.79 5.23
C MET A 156 7.27 16.12 6.71
N THR A 157 6.02 16.28 7.15
CA THR A 157 5.69 16.49 8.58
C THR A 157 5.84 15.22 9.42
N TYR A 158 6.13 14.07 8.82
CA TYR A 158 6.22 12.79 9.53
C TYR A 158 7.42 12.74 10.49
N ASP A 159 7.14 12.57 11.78
CA ASP A 159 8.14 12.24 12.80
C ASP A 159 8.05 10.76 13.19
N LYS A 160 9.20 10.07 13.12
CA LYS A 160 9.30 8.65 13.45
C LYS A 160 9.18 8.40 14.96
N ALA A 161 9.65 9.32 15.80
CA ALA A 161 9.65 9.13 17.25
C ALA A 161 8.22 9.19 17.81
N SER A 162 7.46 10.22 17.43
CA SER A 162 6.06 10.39 17.82
C SER A 162 5.08 9.56 16.97
N LYS A 163 5.48 9.11 15.78
CA LYS A 163 4.61 8.53 14.74
C LYS A 163 3.48 9.49 14.33
N SER A 164 3.72 10.80 14.38
CA SER A 164 2.75 11.84 14.00
C SER A 164 3.11 12.50 12.67
N GLY A 165 2.14 13.17 12.05
CA GLY A 165 2.31 13.84 10.75
C GLY A 165 2.23 12.89 9.57
N GLY A 166 2.86 13.25 8.46
CA GLY A 166 2.83 12.51 7.19
C GLY A 166 1.68 12.93 6.27
N PRO A 167 1.48 12.21 5.16
CA PRO A 167 0.53 12.60 4.10
C PRO A 167 -0.93 12.38 4.54
N ASN A 168 -1.42 13.23 5.43
CA ASN A 168 -2.73 13.16 6.06
C ASN A 168 -3.65 14.34 5.64
N GLY A 169 -3.15 15.22 4.77
CA GLY A 169 -3.85 16.40 4.28
C GLY A 169 -3.96 17.54 5.28
N SER A 170 -3.18 17.56 6.36
CA SER A 170 -3.19 18.65 7.35
C SER A 170 -2.79 19.99 6.74
N ILE A 171 -2.01 19.96 5.66
CA ILE A 171 -1.57 21.17 4.94
C ILE A 171 -2.72 22.09 4.51
N ARG A 172 -3.94 21.56 4.33
CA ARG A 172 -5.14 22.35 3.96
C ARG A 172 -5.56 23.35 5.05
N PHE A 173 -5.18 23.11 6.31
CA PHE A 173 -5.61 23.97 7.41
C PHE A 173 -4.86 25.31 7.34
N SER A 174 -5.58 26.41 7.60
CA SER A 174 -5.04 27.77 7.51
C SER A 174 -3.80 27.99 8.40
N SER A 175 -3.73 27.32 9.55
CA SER A 175 -2.58 27.36 10.46
C SER A 175 -1.31 26.74 9.88
N GLU A 176 -1.44 25.77 8.98
CA GLU A 176 -0.32 25.12 8.29
C GLU A 176 -0.02 25.79 6.95
N MET A 177 -1.05 26.18 6.20
CA MET A 177 -0.93 26.87 4.91
C MET A 177 -0.31 28.27 5.03
N SER A 178 -0.47 28.95 6.17
CA SER A 178 0.10 30.28 6.42
C SER A 178 1.60 30.27 6.78
N ARG A 179 2.19 29.09 6.97
CA ARG A 179 3.61 28.95 7.32
C ARG A 179 4.51 29.36 6.14
N PRO A 180 5.73 29.87 6.40
CA PRO A 180 6.61 30.37 5.34
C PRO A 180 7.01 29.31 4.32
N GLU A 181 7.09 28.04 4.71
CA GLU A 181 7.38 26.90 3.83
C GLU A 181 6.25 26.59 2.83
N ASN A 182 5.01 27.01 3.13
CA ASN A 182 3.82 26.71 2.33
C ASN A 182 3.34 27.92 1.50
N LYS A 183 4.18 28.95 1.37
CA LYS A 183 3.85 30.14 0.57
C LYS A 183 3.65 29.78 -0.91
N GLY A 184 2.58 30.31 -1.49
CA GLY A 184 2.24 30.11 -2.91
C GLY A 184 1.54 28.79 -3.23
N LEU A 185 1.24 27.95 -2.23
CA LEU A 185 0.59 26.66 -2.43
C LEU A 185 -0.95 26.74 -2.48
N VAL A 186 -1.53 27.87 -2.05
CA VAL A 186 -2.98 28.11 -2.02
C VAL A 186 -3.63 27.88 -3.39
N SER A 187 -3.01 28.36 -4.47
CA SER A 187 -3.58 28.19 -5.81
C SER A 187 -3.65 26.73 -6.24
N ALA A 188 -2.63 25.93 -5.92
CA ALA A 188 -2.66 24.48 -6.18
C ALA A 188 -3.73 23.78 -5.34
N MET A 189 -3.92 24.21 -4.10
CA MET A 189 -4.92 23.66 -3.20
C MET A 189 -6.35 23.98 -3.65
N ASN A 190 -6.60 25.21 -4.12
CA ASN A 190 -7.89 25.60 -4.71
C ASN A 190 -8.23 24.78 -5.96
N MET A 191 -7.25 24.50 -6.82
CA MET A 191 -7.47 23.64 -8.00
C MET A 191 -7.87 22.22 -7.59
N LEU A 192 -7.25 21.67 -6.54
CA LEU A 192 -7.66 20.38 -5.98
C LEU A 192 -9.07 20.44 -5.37
N GLU A 193 -9.44 21.53 -4.71
CA GLU A 193 -10.79 21.71 -4.14
C GLU A 193 -11.88 21.75 -5.21
N GLU A 194 -11.64 22.41 -6.35
CA GLU A 194 -12.58 22.37 -7.48
C GLU A 194 -12.70 20.94 -8.04
N ALA A 195 -11.58 20.27 -8.31
CA ALA A 195 -11.59 18.88 -8.76
C ALA A 195 -12.28 17.94 -7.75
N LYS A 196 -12.16 18.22 -6.44
CA LYS A 196 -12.80 17.46 -5.38
C LYS A 196 -14.32 17.51 -5.48
N LYS A 197 -14.90 18.67 -5.80
CA LYS A 197 -16.36 18.82 -5.94
C LYS A 197 -16.88 17.90 -7.04
N ASP A 198 -16.21 17.85 -8.17
CA ASP A 198 -16.57 16.98 -9.30
C ASP A 198 -16.40 15.49 -8.93
N ILE A 199 -15.31 15.14 -8.26
CA ILE A 199 -15.04 13.77 -7.80
C ILE A 199 -16.10 13.29 -6.79
N ASP A 200 -16.45 14.14 -5.83
CA ASP A 200 -17.39 13.79 -4.77
C ASP A 200 -18.81 13.55 -5.31
N VAL A 201 -19.21 14.27 -6.37
CA VAL A 201 -20.50 14.04 -7.07
C VAL A 201 -20.53 12.66 -7.73
N MET A 202 -19.40 12.19 -8.26
CA MET A 202 -19.30 10.88 -8.91
C MET A 202 -19.12 9.72 -7.92
N SER A 203 -18.82 10.01 -6.66
CA SER A 203 -18.48 8.98 -5.68
C SER A 203 -19.71 8.25 -5.15
N LYS A 204 -19.74 6.94 -5.37
CA LYS A 204 -20.72 6.03 -4.75
C LYS A 204 -20.37 5.65 -3.31
N GLY A 205 -19.11 5.90 -2.90
CA GLY A 205 -18.53 5.43 -1.64
C GLY A 205 -18.30 6.51 -0.59
N GLY A 206 -18.88 7.70 -0.76
CA GLY A 206 -18.64 8.86 0.09
C GLY A 206 -17.51 9.76 -0.42
N PRO A 207 -17.30 10.93 0.19
CA PRO A 207 -16.36 11.93 -0.31
C PRO A 207 -14.91 11.44 -0.23
N ILE A 208 -14.08 11.84 -1.21
CA ILE A 208 -12.65 11.55 -1.18
C ILE A 208 -11.96 12.30 -0.04
N SER A 209 -10.99 11.65 0.61
CA SER A 209 -10.16 12.29 1.63
C SER A 209 -9.20 13.31 0.99
N TYR A 210 -8.91 14.40 1.70
CA TYR A 210 -7.92 15.38 1.23
C TYR A 210 -6.52 14.77 1.13
N ALA A 211 -6.18 13.82 2.02
CA ALA A 211 -4.93 13.09 1.98
C ALA A 211 -4.75 12.35 0.65
N ASP A 212 -5.75 11.55 0.25
CA ASP A 212 -5.71 10.82 -1.01
C ASP A 212 -5.73 11.76 -2.21
N LEU A 213 -6.55 12.81 -2.17
CA LEU A 213 -6.67 13.80 -3.23
C LEU A 213 -5.33 14.48 -3.53
N ILE A 214 -4.61 14.94 -2.49
CA ILE A 214 -3.30 15.58 -2.63
C ILE A 214 -2.29 14.62 -3.28
N GLN A 215 -2.26 13.37 -2.83
CA GLN A 215 -1.32 12.38 -3.36
C GLN A 215 -1.69 11.92 -4.78
N TYR A 216 -2.98 11.82 -5.12
CA TYR A 216 -3.42 11.59 -6.50
C TYR A 216 -3.10 12.78 -7.41
N GLY A 217 -3.25 14.00 -6.90
CA GLY A 217 -2.84 15.21 -7.61
C GLY A 217 -1.35 15.17 -7.95
N ALA A 218 -0.50 14.87 -6.95
CA ALA A 218 0.94 14.72 -7.14
C ALA A 218 1.29 13.61 -8.14
N GLN A 219 0.63 12.45 -8.05
CA GLN A 219 0.80 11.36 -9.02
C GLN A 219 0.51 11.83 -10.45
N SER A 220 -0.61 12.52 -10.66
CA SER A 220 -1.00 13.05 -11.97
C SER A 220 -0.03 14.11 -12.48
N ALA A 221 0.48 14.97 -11.59
CA ALA A 221 1.52 15.95 -11.90
C ALA A 221 2.81 15.27 -12.36
N VAL A 222 3.30 14.24 -11.65
CA VAL A 222 4.48 13.48 -12.08
C VAL A 222 4.26 12.88 -13.47
N LYS A 223 3.11 12.24 -13.71
CA LYS A 223 2.78 11.68 -15.03
C LYS A 223 2.80 12.74 -16.13
N LYS A 224 2.26 13.93 -15.87
CA LYS A 224 2.28 15.06 -16.81
C LYS A 224 3.71 15.49 -17.13
N THR A 225 4.58 15.65 -16.13
CA THR A 225 5.99 16.00 -16.37
C THR A 225 6.74 14.95 -17.20
N CYS A 226 6.46 13.66 -16.96
CA CYS A 226 7.03 12.57 -17.75
C CYS A 226 6.52 12.58 -19.20
N LEU A 227 5.22 12.84 -19.40
CA LEU A 227 4.62 12.98 -20.72
C LEU A 227 5.22 14.16 -21.48
N ASP A 228 5.36 15.32 -20.84
CA ASP A 228 5.97 16.51 -21.44
C ASP A 228 7.42 16.27 -21.83
N ALA A 229 8.17 15.54 -21.01
CA ALA A 229 9.53 15.11 -21.34
C ALA A 229 9.56 14.17 -22.56
N ALA A 230 8.59 13.27 -22.70
CA ALA A 230 8.49 12.39 -23.87
C ALA A 230 8.16 13.18 -25.15
N ILE A 231 7.21 14.10 -25.09
CA ILE A 231 6.84 14.98 -26.22
C ILE A 231 8.05 15.83 -26.64
N ARG A 232 8.78 16.39 -25.67
CA ARG A 232 10.01 17.15 -25.93
C ARG A 232 11.09 16.30 -26.61
N LYS A 233 11.26 15.04 -26.19
CA LYS A 233 12.19 14.09 -26.84
C LYS A 233 11.76 13.72 -28.26
N CYS A 234 10.46 13.78 -28.57
CA CYS A 234 9.91 13.57 -29.91
C CYS A 234 9.89 14.85 -30.77
N GLY A 235 10.65 15.88 -30.41
CA GLY A 235 10.73 17.14 -31.16
C GLY A 235 9.44 17.97 -31.12
N GLY A 236 8.64 17.84 -30.05
CA GLY A 236 7.37 18.55 -29.90
C GLY A 236 6.17 17.84 -30.55
N ASN A 237 6.36 16.67 -31.18
CA ASN A 237 5.24 15.91 -31.73
C ASN A 237 4.47 15.20 -30.60
N ALA A 238 3.25 15.68 -30.33
CA ALA A 238 2.41 15.20 -29.24
C ALA A 238 1.99 13.72 -29.38
N GLU A 239 1.68 13.26 -30.61
CA GLU A 239 1.26 11.89 -30.88
C GLU A 239 2.39 10.89 -30.62
N LYS A 240 3.57 11.17 -31.18
CA LYS A 240 4.78 10.36 -30.95
C LYS A 240 5.19 10.37 -29.49
N GLY A 241 5.11 11.52 -28.82
CA GLY A 241 5.40 11.64 -27.40
C GLY A 241 4.45 10.83 -26.52
N THR A 242 3.16 10.85 -26.83
CA THR A 242 2.14 10.06 -26.12
C THR A 242 2.35 8.57 -26.33
N LEU A 243 2.66 8.15 -27.55
CA LEU A 243 3.02 6.76 -27.87
C LEU A 243 4.29 6.32 -27.12
N LEU A 244 5.32 7.17 -27.10
CA LEU A 244 6.55 6.88 -26.37
C LEU A 244 6.28 6.75 -24.86
N TYR A 245 5.46 7.64 -24.30
CA TYR A 245 5.08 7.60 -22.89
C TYR A 245 4.17 6.41 -22.54
N SER A 246 3.27 5.99 -23.44
CA SER A 246 2.43 4.82 -23.16
C SER A 246 3.26 3.54 -23.05
N VAL A 247 4.29 3.38 -23.89
CA VAL A 247 5.18 2.21 -23.89
C VAL A 247 6.22 2.26 -22.76
N TYR A 248 6.85 3.41 -22.52
CA TYR A 248 8.00 3.54 -21.60
C TYR A 248 7.73 4.36 -20.34
N GLY A 249 6.53 4.89 -20.15
CA GLY A 249 6.17 5.77 -19.04
C GLY A 249 6.06 5.07 -17.68
N SER A 250 6.48 3.81 -17.57
CA SER A 250 6.36 3.00 -16.35
C SER A 250 4.93 2.95 -15.80
N ASN A 251 3.95 3.09 -16.70
CA ASN A 251 2.57 2.84 -16.36
C ASN A 251 2.44 1.32 -16.23
N ALA A 252 2.09 0.81 -15.05
CA ALA A 252 1.89 -0.63 -14.82
C ALA A 252 0.73 -1.26 -15.61
N VAL A 253 0.19 -0.53 -16.60
CA VAL A 253 -0.74 -1.02 -17.60
C VAL A 253 0.12 -1.53 -18.76
N GLY A 254 0.35 -2.85 -18.79
CA GLY A 254 0.97 -3.49 -19.95
C GLY A 254 0.17 -3.19 -21.23
N PRO A 255 0.79 -3.31 -22.41
CA PRO A 255 0.09 -3.11 -23.67
C PRO A 255 -1.14 -4.04 -23.74
N VAL A 256 -2.29 -3.45 -24.07
CA VAL A 256 -3.52 -4.17 -24.44
C VAL A 256 -3.32 -4.83 -25.79
#